data_AF-A0A538BC49-F1
#
_entry.id   AF-A0A538BC49-F1
#
_cell.length_a   1.000
_cell.length_b   1.000
_cell.length_c   1.000
_cell.angle_alpha   90.00
_cell.angle_beta   90.00
_cell.angle_gamma   90.00
#
_symmetry.space_group_name_H-M   'P 1'
#
loop_
_entity.id
_entity.type
_entity.pdbx_description
1 polymer ?
#
loop_
_entity_poly.entity_id
_entity_poly.type
_entity_poly.pdbx_seq_one_letter_code
_entity_poly.pdbx_strand_id
1 'polypeptide(L)'
;MTQSALAAGATLVAVAFAMSTLDRWLVRRRRHELAWAAALTLFAAGAFFLWLGASAGWTLPVFRAFYLFGAVVNVPILALGTVYLLAGRRSGDHAALAVIAFAAFAAGVIV
;
A
#
# COMPACT_ATOMS: atom_id res chain seq x y z
N MET A 1 -2.31 11.71 23.51
CA MET A 1 -2.49 12.87 22.61
C MET A 1 -1.35 13.03 21.60
N THR A 2 -0.09 12.82 21.97
CA THR A 2 1.07 12.95 21.05
C THR A 2 1.08 11.88 19.94
N GLN A 3 0.81 10.62 20.28
CA GLN A 3 0.83 9.51 19.32
C GLN A 3 -0.20 9.65 18.19
N SER A 4 -1.41 10.12 18.52
CA SER A 4 -2.48 10.36 17.53
C SER A 4 -2.15 11.53 16.61
N ALA A 5 -1.51 12.60 17.11
CA ALA A 5 -1.08 13.73 16.29
C ALA A 5 0.05 13.33 15.31
N LEU A 6 1.02 12.55 15.77
CA LEU A 6 2.09 12.01 14.92
C LEU A 6 1.54 11.06 13.85
N ALA A 7 0.59 10.19 14.22
CA ALA A 7 -0.06 9.30 13.26
C ALA A 7 -0.90 10.06 12.22
N ALA A 8 -1.56 11.16 12.60
CA ALA A 8 -2.28 12.04 11.67
C ALA A 8 -1.30 12.69 10.68
N GLY A 9 -0.18 13.23 11.18
CA GLY A 9 0.88 13.80 10.35
C GLY A 9 1.46 12.78 9.38
N ALA A 10 1.79 11.58 9.86
CA ALA A 10 2.27 10.49 9.01
C ALA A 10 1.26 10.09 7.94
N THR A 11 -0.04 10.06 8.26
CA THR A 11 -1.12 9.78 7.31
C THR A 11 -1.20 10.85 6.23
N LEU A 12 -1.17 12.14 6.61
CA LEU A 12 -1.21 13.25 5.65
C LEU A 12 0.01 13.25 4.72
N VAL A 13 1.21 13.00 5.27
CA VAL A 13 2.43 12.89 4.48
C VAL A 13 2.36 11.69 3.53
N ALA A 14 1.91 10.52 4.01
CA ALA A 14 1.75 9.32 3.19
C ALA A 14 0.72 9.53 2.05
N VAL A 15 -0.40 10.18 2.34
CA VAL A 15 -1.43 10.54 1.35
C VAL A 15 -0.86 11.53 0.33
N ALA A 16 -0.16 12.57 0.76
CA ALA A 16 0.47 13.53 -0.15
C ALA A 16 1.50 12.86 -1.07
N PHE A 17 2.29 11.93 -0.53
CA PHE A 17 3.28 11.16 -1.29
C PHE A 17 2.63 10.18 -2.29
N ALA A 18 1.54 9.53 -1.87
CA ALA A 18 0.73 8.68 -2.74
C ALA A 18 0.13 9.49 -3.90
N MET A 19 -0.45 10.66 -3.62
CA MET A 19 -1.01 11.57 -4.63
C MET A 19 0.07 12.08 -5.58
N SER A 20 1.24 12.49 -5.09
CA SER A 20 2.36 12.93 -5.93
C SER A 20 2.85 11.83 -6.88
N THR A 21 2.84 10.58 -6.42
CA THR A 21 3.25 9.43 -7.25
C THR A 21 2.17 9.00 -8.24
N LEU A 22 0.89 9.09 -7.84
CA LEU A 22 -0.26 8.91 -8.74
C LEU A 22 -0.26 9.94 -9.86
N ASP A 23 0.03 11.21 -9.55
CA ASP A 23 0.10 12.29 -10.53
C ASP A 23 1.24 12.06 -11.54
N ARG A 24 2.41 11.61 -11.07
CA ARG A 24 3.50 11.16 -11.94
C ARG A 24 3.08 10.03 -12.87
N TRP A 25 2.34 9.05 -12.36
CA TRP A 25 1.84 7.96 -13.19
C TRP A 25 0.84 8.45 -14.25
N LEU A 26 -0.08 9.35 -13.89
CA LEU A 26 -1.08 9.88 -14.83
C LEU A 26 -0.43 10.58 -16.03
N VAL A 27 0.71 11.26 -15.80
CA VAL A 27 1.47 11.96 -16.85
C VAL A 27 2.29 11.00 -17.73
N ARG A 28 2.95 9.98 -17.15
CA ARG A 28 3.93 9.14 -17.86
C ARG A 28 3.40 7.76 -18.30
N ARG A 29 2.29 7.29 -17.72
CA ARG A 29 1.61 6.01 -17.99
C ARG A 29 2.51 4.78 -18.04
N ARG A 30 3.65 4.77 -17.35
CA ARG A 30 4.54 3.58 -17.28
C ARG A 30 3.96 2.57 -16.28
N ARG A 31 3.96 1.28 -16.64
CA ARG A 31 3.41 0.20 -15.79
C ARG A 31 4.16 -0.01 -14.48
N HIS A 32 5.46 0.30 -14.43
CA HIS A 32 6.22 0.27 -13.16
C HIS A 32 5.72 1.36 -12.18
N GLU A 33 5.31 2.52 -12.70
CA GLU A 33 4.81 3.64 -11.90
C GLU A 33 3.42 3.31 -11.33
N LEU A 34 2.61 2.48 -12.01
CA LEU A 34 1.36 1.93 -11.45
C LEU A 34 1.60 1.11 -10.19
N ALA A 35 2.57 0.18 -10.25
CA ALA A 35 2.85 -0.68 -9.11
C ALA A 35 3.32 0.16 -7.90
N TRP A 36 4.14 1.18 -8.14
CA TRP A 36 4.64 2.07 -7.09
C TRP A 36 3.52 2.98 -6.53
N ALA A 37 2.67 3.52 -7.40
CA ALA A 37 1.50 4.29 -6.99
C ALA A 37 0.51 3.44 -6.18
N ALA A 38 0.28 2.19 -6.57
CA ALA A 38 -0.58 1.25 -5.85
C ALA A 38 0.00 0.92 -4.46
N ALA A 39 1.30 0.62 -4.36
CA ALA A 39 1.98 0.39 -3.08
C ALA A 39 1.84 1.61 -2.15
N LEU A 40 2.12 2.82 -2.65
CA LEU A 40 2.01 4.03 -1.84
C LEU A 40 0.58 4.34 -1.41
N THR A 41 -0.42 4.00 -2.23
CA THR A 41 -1.83 4.13 -1.86
C THR A 41 -2.20 3.16 -0.73
N LEU A 42 -1.72 1.92 -0.79
CA LEU A 42 -1.90 0.93 0.28
C LEU A 42 -1.19 1.35 1.56
N PHE A 43 0.01 1.91 1.45
CA PHE A 43 0.74 2.46 2.58
C PHE A 43 -0.01 3.62 3.23
N ALA A 44 -0.58 4.53 2.44
CA ALA A 44 -1.43 5.62 2.94
C ALA A 44 -2.68 5.09 3.67
N ALA A 45 -3.33 4.05 3.13
CA ALA A 45 -4.44 3.37 3.80
C ALA A 45 -3.99 2.73 5.14
N GLY A 46 -2.83 2.07 5.16
CA GLY A 46 -2.23 1.54 6.39
C GLY A 46 -1.97 2.63 7.44
N ALA A 47 -1.38 3.75 7.05
CA ALA A 47 -1.15 4.90 7.94
C ALA A 47 -2.47 5.46 8.50
N PHE A 48 -3.53 5.51 7.68
CA PHE A 48 -4.86 5.92 8.13
C PHE A 48 -5.43 4.98 9.20
N PHE A 49 -5.34 3.65 9.03
CA PHE A 49 -5.78 2.70 10.05
C PHE A 49 -4.94 2.78 11.34
N LEU A 50 -3.64 3.08 11.22
CA LEU A 50 -2.79 3.35 12.38
C LEU A 50 -3.26 4.59 13.15
N TRP A 51 -3.58 5.68 12.45
CA TRP A 51 -4.15 6.88 13.07
C TRP A 51 -5.50 6.58 13.71
N LEU A 52 -6.36 5.81 13.04
CA LEU A 52 -7.67 5.42 13.56
C LEU A 52 -7.53 4.62 14.86
N GLY A 53 -6.63 3.63 14.90
CA GLY A 53 -6.35 2.84 16.10
C GLY A 53 -5.72 3.67 17.23
N ALA A 54 -4.85 4.62 16.90
CA ALA A 54 -4.22 5.51 17.87
C ALA A 54 -5.14 6.61 18.41
N SER A 55 -6.20 7.00 17.69
CA SER A 55 -7.12 8.08 18.06
C SER A 55 -8.44 7.58 18.66
N ALA A 56 -9.06 6.57 18.05
CA ALA A 56 -10.34 6.01 18.47
C ALA A 56 -10.21 4.71 19.29
N GLY A 57 -8.98 4.19 19.44
CA GLY A 57 -8.69 2.94 20.13
C GLY A 57 -8.56 1.76 19.17
N TRP A 58 -7.76 0.76 19.55
CA TRP A 58 -7.54 -0.43 18.75
C TRP A 58 -8.71 -1.39 18.86
N THR A 59 -9.26 -1.75 17.71
CA THR A 59 -10.22 -2.84 17.57
C THR A 59 -9.65 -3.88 16.61
N LEU A 60 -10.09 -5.14 16.76
CA LEU A 60 -9.67 -6.24 15.90
C LEU A 60 -9.75 -5.92 14.38
N PRO A 61 -10.85 -5.33 13.84
CA PRO A 61 -10.91 -4.99 12.42
C PRO A 61 -9.91 -3.89 12.01
N VAL A 62 -9.67 -2.89 12.86
CA VAL A 62 -8.71 -1.80 12.58
C VAL A 62 -7.28 -2.33 12.55
N PHE A 63 -6.94 -3.23 13.48
CA PHE A 63 -5.64 -3.88 13.51
C PHE A 63 -5.42 -4.78 12.29
N ARG A 64 -6.43 -5.58 11.92
CA ARG A 64 -6.41 -6.42 10.71
C ARG A 64 -6.21 -5.61 9.44
N ALA A 65 -6.94 -4.51 9.29
CA ALA A 65 -6.81 -3.60 8.14
C ALA A 65 -5.43 -2.94 8.09
N PHE A 66 -4.93 -2.42 9.22
CA PHE A 66 -3.57 -1.88 9.33
C PHE A 66 -2.52 -2.89 8.85
N TYR A 67 -2.61 -4.14 9.30
CA TYR A 67 -1.63 -5.18 8.95
C TYR A 67 -1.75 -5.62 7.49
N LEU A 68 -2.98 -5.79 6.99
CA LEU A 68 -3.26 -6.18 5.61
C LEU A 68 -2.73 -5.13 4.63
N PHE A 69 -3.11 -3.87 4.83
CA PHE A 69 -2.76 -2.78 3.93
C PHE A 69 -1.33 -2.29 4.14
N GLY A 70 -0.81 -2.29 5.36
CA GLY A 70 0.52 -1.76 5.66
C GLY A 70 1.65 -2.75 5.33
N ALA A 71 1.46 -4.03 5.63
CA ALA A 71 2.52 -5.03 5.56
C ALA A 71 2.23 -6.10 4.49
N VAL A 72 1.12 -6.81 4.61
CA VAL A 72 0.90 -8.06 3.84
C VAL A 72 0.78 -7.80 2.35
N VAL A 73 -0.08 -6.86 1.94
CA VAL A 73 -0.36 -6.60 0.52
C VAL A 73 0.60 -5.56 -0.07
N ASN A 74 1.07 -4.62 0.74
CA ASN A 74 1.92 -3.52 0.29
C ASN A 74 3.34 -3.97 -0.09
N VAL A 75 3.99 -4.81 0.72
CA VAL A 75 5.38 -5.25 0.46
C VAL A 75 5.50 -6.01 -0.89
N PRO A 76 4.61 -6.95 -1.24
CA PRO A 76 4.67 -7.62 -2.54
C PRO A 76 4.43 -6.69 -3.73
N ILE A 77 3.54 -5.69 -3.60
CA ILE A 77 3.27 -4.71 -4.66
C ILE A 77 4.46 -3.75 -4.83
N LEU A 78 5.15 -3.40 -3.75
CA LEU A 78 6.39 -2.65 -3.82
C LEU A 78 7.48 -3.45 -4.56
N ALA A 79 7.64 -4.73 -4.20
CA ALA A 79 8.58 -5.64 -4.85
C ALA A 79 8.27 -5.82 -6.35
N LEU A 80 6.99 -5.87 -6.72
CA LEU A 80 6.54 -5.97 -8.10
C LEU A 80 7.09 -4.83 -8.97
N GLY A 81 7.14 -3.62 -8.43
CA GLY A 81 7.74 -2.47 -9.09
C GLY A 81 9.21 -2.69 -9.48
N THR A 82 9.97 -3.33 -8.60
CA THR A 82 11.38 -3.70 -8.86
C THR A 82 11.48 -4.83 -9.88
N VAL A 83 10.58 -5.82 -9.83
CA VAL A 83 10.52 -6.91 -10.83
C VAL A 83 10.26 -6.35 -12.23
N TYR A 84 9.33 -5.39 -12.38
CA TYR A 84 9.08 -4.73 -13.65
C TYR A 84 10.30 -3.95 -14.17
N LEU A 85 11.14 -3.40 -13.28
CA LEU A 85 12.35 -2.67 -13.63
C LEU A 85 13.50 -3.60 -14.05
N LEU A 86 13.75 -4.67 -13.30
CA LEU A 86 14.94 -5.52 -13.47
C LEU A 86 14.71 -6.78 -14.32
N ALA A 87 13.54 -7.42 -14.20
CA ALA A 87 13.28 -8.73 -14.80
C ALA A 87 12.48 -8.66 -16.11
N GLY A 88 12.11 -7.45 -16.54
CA GLY A 88 11.37 -7.21 -17.78
C GLY A 88 9.87 -7.52 -17.69
N ARG A 89 9.18 -7.27 -18.81
CA ARG A 89 7.70 -7.17 -18.83
C ARG A 89 6.97 -8.49 -18.58
N ARG A 90 7.43 -9.60 -19.16
CA ARG A 90 6.80 -10.93 -18.97
C ARG A 90 6.90 -11.42 -17.52
N SER A 91 8.08 -11.32 -16.92
CA SER A 91 8.29 -11.69 -15.52
C SER A 91 7.50 -10.80 -14.56
N GLY A 92 7.41 -9.49 -14.87
CA GLY A 92 6.57 -8.54 -14.13
C GLY A 92 5.08 -8.86 -14.20
N ASP A 93 4.54 -9.19 -15.38
CA ASP A 93 3.12 -9.54 -15.53
C ASP A 93 2.77 -10.84 -14.75
N HIS A 94 3.64 -11.85 -14.77
CA HIS A 94 3.46 -13.09 -14.00
C HIS A 94 3.53 -12.83 -12.49
N ALA A 95 4.52 -12.05 -12.05
CA ALA A 95 4.65 -11.64 -10.65
C ALA A 95 3.44 -10.82 -10.20
N ALA A 96 2.89 -9.96 -11.06
CA ALA A 96 1.72 -9.15 -10.75
C ALA A 96 0.51 -10.04 -10.48
N LEU A 97 0.31 -11.06 -11.31
CA LEU A 97 -0.78 -12.01 -11.15
C LEU A 97 -0.64 -12.83 -9.87
N ALA A 98 0.57 -13.27 -9.53
CA ALA A 98 0.86 -13.94 -8.27
C ALA A 98 0.62 -13.03 -7.06
N VAL A 99 1.02 -11.76 -7.13
CA VAL A 99 0.81 -10.76 -6.07
C VAL A 99 -0.67 -10.45 -5.88
N ILE A 100 -1.44 -10.31 -6.97
CA ILE A 100 -2.90 -10.09 -6.89
C ILE A 100 -3.60 -11.32 -6.29
N ALA A 101 -3.22 -12.53 -6.70
CA ALA A 101 -3.77 -13.76 -6.13
C ALA A 101 -3.45 -13.88 -4.63
N PHE A 102 -2.20 -13.59 -4.24
CA PHE A 102 -1.78 -13.54 -2.84
C PHE A 102 -2.55 -12.49 -2.04
N ALA A 103 -2.74 -11.29 -2.61
CA ALA A 103 -3.49 -10.22 -1.96
C ALA A 103 -4.97 -10.59 -1.75
N ALA A 104 -5.60 -11.20 -2.76
CA ALA A 104 -6.98 -11.66 -2.66
C ALA A 104 -7.14 -12.77 -1.61
N PHE A 105 -6.21 -13.74 -1.58
CA PHE A 105 -6.19 -14.79 -0.58
C PHE A 105 -5.99 -14.23 0.83
N ALA A 106 -4.99 -13.36 1.01
CA ALA A 106 -4.70 -12.73 2.30
C ALA A 106 -5.88 -11.89 2.81
N ALA A 107 -6.55 -11.15 1.92
CA ALA A 107 -7.75 -10.40 2.26
C ALA A 107 -8.88 -11.34 2.75
N GLY A 108 -9.10 -12.48 2.08
CA GLY A 108 -10.10 -13.47 2.49
C GLY A 108 -9.79 -14.20 3.80
N VAL A 109 -8.51 -14.30 4.19
CA VAL A 109 -8.10 -14.90 5.47
C VAL A 109 -8.17 -13.90 6.63
N ILE A 110 -7.88 -12.63 6.35
CA ILE A 110 -7.77 -11.59 7.37
C ILE A 110 -9.13 -10.95 7.71
N VAL A 111 -10.06 -10.87 6.75
CA VAL A 111 -11.44 -10.38 6.97
C VAL A 111 -12.26 -11.47 7.66
#